data_AF-A0A4Q2K4G9-F1
#
_entry.id   AF-A0A4Q2K4G9-F1
#
_cell.length_a   1.000
_cell.length_b   1.000
_cell.length_c   1.000
_cell.angle_alpha   90.00
_cell.angle_beta   90.00
_cell.angle_gamma   90.00
#
_symmetry.space_group_name_H-M   'P 1'
#
loop_
_entity.id
_entity.type
_entity.pdbx_description
1 polymer ?
#
loop_
_entity_poly.entity_id
_entity_poly.type
_entity_poly.pdbx_seq_one_letter_code
_entity_poly.pdbx_strand_id
1 'polypeptide(L)'
;MKAIRGATTISADTPAEIKDAVGELLIQMREQNGLTDENMICILFSNTSDIKSAYPAKAAREAGFYSCALFSSLEPEIEGALPLCIRVMILAEIENPVPVYLRGAANLRKDLKKFAVALDGPSGSGKSTVAKMLARKLNILYLDTGAMYRACALKAIGEKVERFTEDAVAPLIENISLNIQYTDGAQRTILDGEDVSEKIRRPEVSMAASAISALPCVRKKMVEMQREIARKMSCVLDGRDIGTHVLPDAPFKFFVTASSRVRAKRRYDELRQKGYDVEYDNVLQEIEERDYNDSHRAFSPLRQAEDAVVVNTDEMNAQEVLDFIVRKIQEKV
;
A
#
# COMPACT_ATOMS: atom_id res chain seq x y z
N MET A 1 11.85 -11.12 -23.29
CA MET A 1 10.57 -10.73 -23.94
C MET A 1 9.43 -10.71 -22.94
N LYS A 2 8.76 -9.57 -22.78
CA LYS A 2 7.60 -9.34 -21.91
C LYS A 2 6.55 -8.52 -22.64
N ALA A 3 5.29 -8.61 -22.21
CA ALA A 3 4.20 -7.82 -22.76
C ALA A 3 3.86 -6.64 -21.84
N ILE A 4 3.74 -5.45 -22.43
CA ILE A 4 3.30 -4.23 -21.76
C ILE A 4 1.87 -3.97 -22.21
N ARG A 5 0.97 -3.78 -21.24
CA ARG A 5 -0.44 -3.44 -21.52
C ARG A 5 -0.64 -1.94 -21.42
N GLY A 6 -1.41 -1.38 -22.33
CA GLY A 6 -1.91 -0.02 -22.20
C GLY A 6 -3.33 0.12 -22.72
N ALA A 7 -4.00 1.18 -22.28
CA ALA A 7 -5.32 1.54 -22.78
C ALA A 7 -5.59 3.02 -22.63
N THR A 8 -6.43 3.55 -23.52
CA THR A 8 -6.91 4.93 -23.48
C THR A 8 -8.37 4.98 -23.94
N THR A 9 -9.01 6.13 -23.80
CA THR A 9 -10.35 6.40 -24.36
C THR A 9 -10.32 7.67 -25.20
N ILE A 10 -11.14 7.71 -26.23
CA ILE A 10 -11.38 8.92 -27.00
C ILE A 10 -12.66 9.61 -26.52
N SER A 11 -12.70 10.94 -26.56
CA SER A 11 -13.90 11.72 -26.18
C SER A 11 -14.96 11.72 -27.27
N ALA A 12 -14.55 11.55 -28.53
CA ALA A 12 -15.41 11.40 -29.70
C ALA A 12 -14.70 10.56 -30.78
N ASP A 13 -15.46 9.80 -31.58
CA ASP A 13 -14.92 9.04 -32.71
C ASP A 13 -14.54 9.96 -33.88
N THR A 14 -13.36 10.58 -33.79
CA THR A 14 -12.77 11.39 -34.85
C THR A 14 -11.32 10.97 -35.12
N PRO A 15 -10.81 11.12 -36.36
CA PRO A 15 -9.44 10.75 -36.68
C PRO A 15 -8.39 11.52 -35.85
N ALA A 16 -8.67 12.80 -35.55
CA ALA A 16 -7.80 13.64 -34.74
C ALA A 16 -7.72 13.13 -33.29
N GLU A 17 -8.87 12.84 -32.68
CA GLU A 17 -8.93 12.34 -31.31
C GLU A 17 -8.25 10.96 -31.16
N ILE A 18 -8.45 10.06 -32.14
CA ILE A 18 -7.76 8.76 -32.17
C ILE A 18 -6.26 8.95 -32.28
N LYS A 19 -5.80 9.86 -33.15
CA LYS A 19 -4.38 10.17 -33.32
C LYS A 19 -3.77 10.67 -32.02
N ASP A 20 -4.40 11.65 -31.39
CA ASP A 20 -3.90 12.26 -30.17
C ASP A 20 -3.87 11.24 -29.02
N ALA A 21 -4.94 10.46 -28.84
CA ALA A 21 -5.03 9.46 -27.78
C ALA A 21 -4.02 8.32 -27.94
N VAL A 22 -3.84 7.81 -29.17
CA VAL A 22 -2.87 6.74 -29.45
C VAL A 22 -1.44 7.27 -29.32
N GLY A 23 -1.15 8.46 -29.84
CA GLY A 23 0.16 9.10 -29.71
C GLY A 23 0.56 9.31 -28.25
N GLU A 24 -0.33 9.93 -27.47
CA GLU A 24 -0.15 10.13 -26.03
C GLU A 24 0.14 8.81 -25.30
N LEU A 25 -0.68 7.78 -25.55
CA LEU A 25 -0.54 6.47 -24.92
C LEU A 25 0.82 5.82 -25.25
N LEU A 26 1.18 5.77 -26.53
CA LEU A 26 2.41 5.10 -26.96
C LEU A 26 3.67 5.84 -26.51
N ILE A 27 3.67 7.18 -26.50
CA ILE A 27 4.78 7.99 -25.98
C ILE A 27 4.98 7.70 -24.49
N GLN A 28 3.92 7.70 -23.68
CA GLN A 28 4.04 7.37 -22.27
C GLN A 28 4.48 5.93 -22.03
N MET A 29 3.96 4.97 -22.81
CA MET A 29 4.43 3.58 -22.75
C MET A 29 5.92 3.47 -23.06
N ARG A 30 6.40 4.23 -24.06
CA ARG A 30 7.82 4.28 -24.42
C ARG A 30 8.69 4.83 -23.29
N GLU A 31 8.30 5.96 -22.73
CA GLU A 31 9.04 6.63 -21.65
C GLU A 31 9.09 5.77 -20.38
N GLN A 32 7.94 5.26 -19.91
CA GLN A 32 7.86 4.50 -18.65
C GLN A 32 8.55 3.13 -18.69
N ASN A 33 8.73 2.56 -19.87
CA ASN A 33 9.31 1.24 -20.06
C ASN A 33 10.70 1.27 -20.71
N GLY A 34 11.25 2.44 -20.98
CA GLY A 34 12.55 2.58 -21.67
C GLY A 34 12.55 1.90 -23.05
N LEU A 35 11.43 1.99 -23.79
CA LEU A 35 11.34 1.35 -25.09
C LEU A 35 12.17 2.11 -26.13
N THR A 36 12.85 1.34 -26.97
CA THR A 36 13.64 1.81 -28.12
C THR A 36 13.17 1.07 -29.36
N ASP A 37 13.56 1.57 -30.54
CA ASP A 37 13.27 0.87 -31.79
C ASP A 37 13.92 -0.52 -31.87
N GLU A 38 14.97 -0.76 -31.09
CA GLU A 38 15.70 -2.03 -31.05
C GLU A 38 15.04 -3.07 -30.13
N ASN A 39 14.40 -2.64 -29.04
CA ASN A 39 13.80 -3.56 -28.07
C ASN A 39 12.29 -3.79 -28.27
N MET A 40 11.64 -3.03 -29.15
CA MET A 40 10.23 -3.21 -29.51
C MET A 40 10.06 -4.22 -30.65
N ILE A 41 9.27 -5.27 -30.40
CA ILE A 41 9.05 -6.36 -31.36
C ILE A 41 7.77 -6.10 -32.16
N CYS A 42 6.64 -5.90 -31.47
CA CYS A 42 5.36 -5.62 -32.13
C CYS A 42 4.40 -4.84 -31.23
N ILE A 43 3.45 -4.17 -31.86
CA ILE A 43 2.34 -3.47 -31.19
C ILE A 43 1.02 -4.03 -31.71
N LEU A 44 0.21 -4.53 -30.80
CA LEU A 44 -1.11 -5.07 -31.07
C LEU A 44 -2.15 -4.10 -30.52
N PHE A 45 -3.06 -3.65 -31.36
CA PHE A 45 -4.17 -2.80 -30.98
C PHE A 45 -5.47 -3.61 -30.94
N SER A 46 -6.32 -3.31 -29.97
CA SER A 46 -7.74 -3.61 -30.04
C SER A 46 -8.58 -2.38 -29.75
N ASN A 47 -9.76 -2.28 -30.34
CA ASN A 47 -10.67 -1.17 -30.08
C ASN A 47 -12.12 -1.65 -30.03
N THR A 48 -12.94 -0.93 -29.26
CA THR A 48 -14.38 -1.14 -29.20
C THR A 48 -15.05 -0.82 -30.55
N SER A 49 -16.21 -1.44 -30.80
CA SER A 49 -16.91 -1.36 -32.10
C SER A 49 -17.49 0.02 -32.44
N ASP A 50 -17.57 0.90 -31.44
CA ASP A 50 -17.99 2.29 -31.54
C ASP A 50 -16.88 3.24 -32.04
N ILE A 51 -15.69 2.72 -32.35
CA ILE A 51 -14.60 3.45 -33.02
C ILE A 51 -14.51 3.04 -34.49
N LYS A 52 -14.81 3.96 -35.41
CA LYS A 52 -14.93 3.69 -36.85
C LYS A 52 -14.19 4.71 -37.72
N SER A 53 -13.80 5.85 -37.16
CA SER A 53 -13.27 6.98 -37.95
C SER A 53 -11.80 6.83 -38.38
N ALA A 54 -10.98 6.05 -37.66
CA ALA A 54 -9.59 5.78 -38.05
C ALA A 54 -9.03 4.49 -37.42
N TYR A 55 -8.00 3.92 -38.05
CA TYR A 55 -7.25 2.78 -37.52
C TYR A 55 -6.20 3.22 -36.48
N PRO A 56 -6.17 2.63 -35.27
CA PRO A 56 -5.13 2.91 -34.28
C PRO A 56 -3.71 2.63 -34.78
N ALA A 57 -3.50 1.58 -35.58
CA ALA A 57 -2.19 1.31 -36.18
C ALA A 57 -1.71 2.43 -37.11
N LYS A 58 -2.61 3.14 -37.80
CA LYS A 58 -2.25 4.31 -38.62
C LYS A 58 -1.79 5.46 -37.73
N ALA A 59 -2.55 5.73 -36.66
CA ALA A 59 -2.16 6.74 -35.66
C ALA A 59 -0.79 6.44 -35.03
N ALA A 60 -0.49 5.17 -34.74
CA ALA A 60 0.82 4.76 -34.23
C ALA A 60 1.97 5.04 -35.20
N ARG A 61 1.77 4.81 -36.51
CA ARG A 61 2.75 5.21 -37.53
C ARG A 61 2.94 6.72 -37.53
N GLU A 62 1.87 7.51 -37.51
CA GLU A 62 1.98 8.97 -37.46
C GLU A 62 2.67 9.49 -36.18
N ALA A 63 2.62 8.72 -35.09
CA ALA A 63 3.31 9.00 -33.82
C ALA A 63 4.79 8.52 -33.79
N GLY A 64 5.34 8.03 -34.90
CA GLY A 64 6.76 7.69 -34.98
C GLY A 64 7.12 6.23 -34.70
N PHE A 65 6.15 5.32 -34.62
CA PHE A 65 6.40 3.89 -34.36
C PHE A 65 6.50 3.11 -35.66
N TYR A 66 7.58 3.31 -36.42
CA TYR A 66 7.80 2.69 -37.75
C TYR A 66 8.58 1.36 -37.71
N SER A 67 9.34 1.14 -36.65
CA SER A 67 10.35 0.08 -36.51
C SER A 67 9.78 -1.32 -36.28
N CYS A 68 8.54 -1.44 -35.80
CA CYS A 68 7.93 -2.70 -35.42
C CYS A 68 6.67 -3.05 -36.25
N ALA A 69 6.26 -4.31 -36.17
CA ALA A 69 5.00 -4.78 -36.74
C ALA A 69 3.81 -4.22 -35.97
N LEU A 70 2.78 -3.76 -36.68
CA LEU A 70 1.53 -3.26 -36.11
C LEU A 70 0.37 -4.14 -36.55
N PHE A 71 -0.51 -4.51 -35.61
CA PHE A 71 -1.73 -5.25 -35.89
C PHE A 71 -2.91 -4.57 -35.19
N SER A 72 -4.10 -4.61 -35.78
CA SER A 72 -5.32 -4.07 -35.17
C SER A 72 -6.46 -5.07 -35.29
N SER A 73 -7.23 -5.21 -34.21
CA SER A 73 -8.43 -6.05 -34.16
C SER A 73 -9.61 -5.31 -33.55
N LEU A 74 -10.82 -5.65 -34.00
CA LEU A 74 -12.04 -5.18 -33.36
C LEU A 74 -12.36 -6.06 -32.14
N GLU A 75 -12.82 -5.43 -31.05
CA GLU A 75 -13.30 -6.13 -29.86
C GLU A 75 -14.77 -6.56 -30.02
N PRO A 76 -15.20 -7.63 -29.31
CA PRO A 76 -16.62 -7.97 -29.23
C PRO A 76 -17.41 -6.87 -28.51
N GLU A 77 -18.67 -6.69 -28.90
CA GLU A 77 -19.61 -5.83 -28.19
C GLU A 77 -20.05 -6.49 -26.88
N ILE A 78 -19.75 -5.83 -25.76
CA ILE A 78 -20.08 -6.29 -24.41
C ILE A 78 -20.89 -5.21 -23.71
N GLU A 79 -22.06 -5.58 -23.19
CA GLU A 79 -22.93 -4.67 -22.43
C GLU A 79 -22.19 -4.17 -21.18
N GLY A 80 -22.24 -2.84 -20.95
CA GLY A 80 -21.56 -2.20 -19.81
C GLY A 80 -20.04 -2.06 -19.96
N ALA A 81 -19.45 -2.47 -21.10
CA ALA A 81 -18.04 -2.21 -21.36
C ALA A 81 -17.77 -0.70 -21.52
N LEU A 82 -16.53 -0.31 -21.23
CA LEU A 82 -16.07 1.06 -21.38
C LEU A 82 -16.12 1.46 -22.88
N PRO A 83 -16.95 2.44 -23.27
CA PRO A 83 -17.08 2.84 -24.68
C PRO A 83 -15.84 3.59 -25.16
N LEU A 84 -15.70 3.70 -26.48
CA LEU A 84 -14.67 4.49 -27.14
C LEU A 84 -13.25 4.17 -26.62
N CYS A 85 -12.98 2.90 -26.37
CA CYS A 85 -11.73 2.44 -25.75
C CYS A 85 -10.79 1.83 -26.78
N ILE A 86 -9.52 2.24 -26.73
CA ILE A 86 -8.42 1.67 -27.51
C ILE A 86 -7.46 1.01 -26.52
N ARG A 87 -7.15 -0.27 -26.74
CA ARG A 87 -6.18 -1.04 -25.96
C ARG A 87 -4.98 -1.37 -26.82
N VAL A 88 -3.83 -1.45 -26.15
CA VAL A 88 -2.53 -1.67 -26.75
C VAL A 88 -1.81 -2.76 -25.97
N MET A 89 -1.18 -3.69 -26.69
CA MET A 89 -0.18 -4.58 -26.13
C MET A 89 1.11 -4.42 -26.92
N ILE A 90 2.18 -3.99 -26.25
CA ILE A 90 3.53 -3.92 -26.82
C ILE A 90 4.31 -5.15 -26.36
N LEU A 91 4.84 -5.91 -27.30
CA LEU A 91 5.78 -6.99 -27.02
C LEU A 91 7.20 -6.44 -27.14
N ALA A 92 7.99 -6.55 -26.08
CA ALA A 92 9.33 -5.96 -26.03
C ALA A 92 10.33 -6.80 -25.24
N GLU A 93 11.61 -6.59 -25.48
CA GLU A 93 12.72 -7.16 -24.72
C GLU A 93 13.06 -6.30 -23.50
N ILE A 94 12.24 -6.43 -22.45
CA ILE A 94 12.43 -5.73 -21.18
C ILE A 94 12.26 -6.68 -19.99
N GLU A 95 12.74 -6.27 -18.81
CA GLU A 95 12.61 -7.03 -17.57
C GLU A 95 11.27 -6.78 -16.86
N ASN A 96 10.97 -5.51 -16.59
CA ASN A 96 9.88 -5.09 -15.70
C ASN A 96 8.85 -4.22 -16.44
N PRO A 97 7.81 -4.81 -17.07
CA PRO A 97 6.81 -4.04 -17.81
C PRO A 97 5.93 -3.21 -16.87
N VAL A 98 5.81 -1.93 -17.16
CA VAL A 98 4.94 -0.96 -16.49
C VAL A 98 3.72 -0.67 -17.38
N PRO A 99 2.50 -1.06 -16.96
CA PRO A 99 1.29 -0.79 -17.71
C PRO A 99 0.92 0.70 -17.72
N VAL A 100 0.31 1.18 -18.80
CA VAL A 100 -0.11 2.59 -18.94
C VAL A 100 -1.60 2.70 -19.30
N TYR A 101 -2.40 3.25 -18.39
CA TYR A 101 -3.84 3.41 -18.59
C TYR A 101 -4.22 4.88 -18.45
N LEU A 102 -4.67 5.49 -19.54
CA LEU A 102 -4.94 6.93 -19.62
C LEU A 102 -6.44 7.20 -19.72
N ARG A 103 -6.81 8.46 -19.43
CA ARG A 103 -8.18 8.97 -19.61
C ARG A 103 -9.22 8.07 -18.93
N GLY A 104 -10.35 7.78 -19.57
CA GLY A 104 -11.38 6.88 -19.03
C GLY A 104 -10.89 5.45 -18.79
N ALA A 105 -9.87 5.00 -19.53
CA ALA A 105 -9.33 3.65 -19.39
C ALA A 105 -8.55 3.45 -18.08
N ALA A 106 -8.16 4.52 -17.38
CA ALA A 106 -7.62 4.42 -16.02
C ALA A 106 -8.56 3.67 -15.06
N ASN A 107 -9.87 3.69 -15.31
CA ASN A 107 -10.85 2.96 -14.50
C ASN A 107 -10.86 1.45 -14.76
N LEU A 108 -10.27 0.96 -15.86
CA LEU A 108 -10.12 -0.48 -16.14
C LEU A 108 -9.08 -1.15 -15.23
N ARG A 109 -8.22 -0.35 -14.58
CA ARG A 109 -7.19 -0.80 -13.65
C ARG A 109 -7.24 0.03 -12.39
N LYS A 110 -8.34 -0.08 -11.63
CA LYS A 110 -8.45 0.60 -10.33
C LYS A 110 -7.34 0.17 -9.36
N ASP A 111 -6.78 -1.02 -9.56
CA ASP A 111 -5.60 -1.52 -8.86
C ASP A 111 -4.30 -0.74 -9.17
N LEU A 112 -4.25 0.01 -10.28
CA LEU A 112 -3.14 0.92 -10.60
C LEU A 112 -3.32 2.35 -10.05
N LYS A 113 -4.53 2.75 -9.64
CA LYS A 113 -4.68 4.00 -8.89
C LYS A 113 -3.97 3.83 -7.55
N LYS A 114 -3.28 4.88 -7.09
CA LYS A 114 -2.68 4.87 -5.75
C LYS A 114 -3.77 4.54 -4.73
N PHE A 115 -3.62 3.42 -4.05
CA PHE A 115 -4.58 2.96 -3.06
C PHE A 115 -3.87 2.66 -1.76
N ALA A 116 -4.58 2.90 -0.66
CA ALA A 116 -4.14 2.51 0.66
C ALA A 116 -5.00 1.34 1.16
N VAL A 117 -4.34 0.33 1.73
CA VAL A 117 -4.99 -0.73 2.50
C VAL A 117 -4.79 -0.42 3.97
N ALA A 118 -5.88 -0.21 4.70
CA ALA A 118 -5.86 -0.09 6.15
C ALA A 118 -5.94 -1.48 6.80
N LEU A 119 -4.91 -1.86 7.55
CA LEU A 119 -4.90 -3.06 8.39
C LEU A 119 -4.85 -2.65 9.86
N ASP A 120 -6.01 -2.75 10.52
CA ASP A 120 -6.16 -2.50 11.94
C ASP A 120 -6.35 -3.80 12.72
N GLY A 121 -6.05 -3.77 14.01
CA GLY A 121 -6.29 -4.90 14.88
C GLY A 121 -5.37 -4.93 16.09
N PRO A 122 -5.68 -5.76 17.09
CA PRO A 122 -4.91 -5.84 18.33
C PRO A 122 -3.49 -6.38 18.13
N SER A 123 -2.65 -6.29 19.16
CA SER A 123 -1.29 -6.83 19.11
C SER A 123 -1.32 -8.36 19.04
N GLY A 124 -0.44 -8.96 18.22
CA GLY A 124 -0.34 -10.41 18.09
C GLY A 124 -1.37 -11.06 17.16
N SER A 125 -2.25 -10.29 16.51
CA SER A 125 -3.25 -10.83 15.56
C SER A 125 -2.67 -11.33 14.23
N GLY A 126 -1.37 -11.18 13.99
CA GLY A 126 -0.74 -11.53 12.71
C GLY A 126 -0.78 -10.44 11.63
N LYS A 127 -1.37 -9.27 11.94
CA LYS A 127 -1.46 -8.09 11.06
C LYS A 127 -0.15 -7.76 10.32
N SER A 128 0.97 -7.63 11.04
CA SER A 128 2.26 -7.20 10.47
C SER A 128 2.87 -8.24 9.53
N THR A 129 2.65 -9.53 9.81
CA THR A 129 3.08 -10.62 8.92
C THR A 129 2.31 -10.56 7.61
N VAL A 130 0.99 -10.48 7.70
CA VAL A 130 0.10 -10.43 6.54
C VAL A 130 0.30 -9.13 5.74
N ALA A 131 0.50 -8.00 6.41
CA ALA A 131 0.78 -6.70 5.78
C ALA A 131 2.04 -6.76 4.90
N LYS A 132 3.13 -7.35 5.41
CA LYS A 132 4.37 -7.54 4.62
C LYS A 132 4.16 -8.47 3.43
N MET A 133 3.42 -9.55 3.62
CA MET A 133 3.09 -10.49 2.55
C MET A 133 2.22 -9.82 1.47
N LEU A 134 1.23 -9.01 1.88
CA LEU A 134 0.34 -8.26 0.99
C LEU A 134 1.11 -7.21 0.21
N ALA A 135 1.97 -6.44 0.88
CA ALA A 135 2.84 -5.45 0.26
C ALA A 135 3.70 -6.07 -0.86
N ARG A 136 4.32 -7.22 -0.58
CA ARG A 136 5.11 -7.96 -1.57
C ARG A 136 4.24 -8.49 -2.72
N LYS A 137 3.08 -9.08 -2.41
CA LYS A 137 2.18 -9.67 -3.42
C LYS A 137 1.58 -8.63 -4.37
N LEU A 138 1.28 -7.43 -3.86
CA LEU A 138 0.71 -6.33 -4.65
C LEU A 138 1.77 -5.33 -5.17
N ASN A 139 3.04 -5.54 -4.81
CA ASN A 139 4.13 -4.61 -5.09
C ASN A 139 3.84 -3.15 -4.64
N ILE A 140 3.36 -3.02 -3.39
CA ILE A 140 3.03 -1.73 -2.76
C ILE A 140 3.87 -1.53 -1.49
N LEU A 141 3.94 -0.28 -1.00
CA LEU A 141 4.70 0.03 0.21
C LEU A 141 4.07 -0.63 1.45
N TYR A 142 4.87 -1.24 2.32
CA TYR A 142 4.45 -1.54 3.69
C TYR A 142 4.71 -0.33 4.59
N LEU A 143 3.81 0.02 5.50
CA LEU A 143 4.09 1.07 6.49
C LEU A 143 3.75 0.56 7.89
N ASP A 144 4.78 0.18 8.64
CA ASP A 144 4.67 -0.10 10.09
C ASP A 144 4.48 1.23 10.84
N THR A 145 3.23 1.59 11.10
CA THR A 145 2.93 2.83 11.83
C THR A 145 3.42 2.77 13.27
N GLY A 146 3.50 1.57 13.87
CA GLY A 146 4.07 1.35 15.19
C GLY A 146 5.57 1.67 15.26
N ALA A 147 6.32 1.44 14.18
CA ALA A 147 7.73 1.82 14.10
C ALA A 147 7.91 3.34 14.20
N MET A 148 6.98 4.11 13.65
CA MET A 148 7.01 5.58 13.72
C MET A 148 6.84 6.07 15.17
N TYR A 149 5.85 5.53 15.90
CA TYR A 149 5.69 5.86 17.32
C TYR A 149 6.87 5.42 18.18
N ARG A 150 7.49 4.27 17.87
CA ARG A 150 8.71 3.81 18.54
C ARG A 150 9.91 4.72 18.24
N ALA A 151 10.02 5.27 17.03
CA ALA A 151 11.04 6.27 16.72
C ALA A 151 10.84 7.56 17.53
N CYS A 152 9.60 8.04 17.68
CA CYS A 152 9.29 9.17 18.57
C CYS A 152 9.69 8.89 20.02
N ALA A 153 9.35 7.69 20.53
CA ALA A 153 9.73 7.27 21.88
C ALA A 153 11.25 7.21 22.06
N LEU A 154 11.97 6.68 21.07
CA LEU A 154 13.43 6.63 21.07
C LEU A 154 14.05 8.04 21.14
N LYS A 155 13.51 8.99 20.37
CA LYS A 155 13.94 10.40 20.42
C LYS A 155 13.75 10.98 21.83
N ALA A 156 12.56 10.80 22.42
CA ALA A 156 12.25 11.31 23.75
C ALA A 156 13.15 10.69 24.83
N ILE A 157 13.47 9.39 24.74
CA ILE A 157 14.42 8.72 25.64
C ILE A 157 15.83 9.29 25.46
N GLY A 158 16.28 9.49 24.23
CA GLY A 158 17.60 10.06 23.92
C GLY A 158 17.79 11.48 24.50
N GLU A 159 16.73 12.28 24.46
CA GLU A 159 16.67 13.64 25.04
C GLU A 159 16.40 13.64 26.56
N LYS A 160 16.40 12.47 27.20
CA LYS A 160 16.20 12.27 28.64
C LYS A 160 14.89 12.87 29.18
N VAL A 161 13.82 12.79 28.40
CA VAL A 161 12.48 13.19 28.87
C VAL A 161 12.01 12.19 29.94
N GLU A 162 11.98 12.62 31.20
CA GLU A 162 11.60 11.77 32.34
C GLU A 162 10.12 11.42 32.35
N ARG A 163 9.26 12.33 31.89
CA ARG A 163 7.81 12.14 31.83
C ARG A 163 7.26 12.58 30.49
N PHE A 164 6.57 11.67 29.80
CA PHE A 164 5.91 11.96 28.53
C PHE A 164 4.62 12.76 28.76
N THR A 165 4.76 14.07 28.88
CA THR A 165 3.66 15.05 28.84
C THR A 165 3.64 15.75 27.49
N GLU A 166 2.50 16.37 27.16
CA GLU A 166 2.37 17.12 25.91
C GLU A 166 3.39 18.27 25.81
N ASP A 167 3.60 19.02 26.90
CA ASP A 167 4.57 20.12 26.97
C ASP A 167 6.02 19.65 26.77
N ALA A 168 6.39 18.50 27.32
CA ALA A 168 7.75 17.97 27.20
C ALA A 168 8.03 17.37 25.82
N VAL A 169 7.02 16.79 25.18
CA VAL A 169 7.18 16.02 23.93
C VAL A 169 6.91 16.88 22.69
N ALA A 170 6.02 17.87 22.76
CA ALA A 170 5.66 18.69 21.59
C ALA A 170 6.87 19.34 20.87
N PRO A 171 7.84 19.95 21.57
CA PRO A 171 9.01 20.55 20.91
C PRO A 171 9.90 19.52 20.17
N LEU A 172 9.98 18.29 20.69
CA LEU A 172 10.75 17.20 20.07
C LEU A 172 10.10 16.70 18.78
N ILE A 173 8.76 16.66 18.77
CA ILE A 173 7.97 16.17 17.64
C ILE A 173 7.89 17.19 16.51
N GLU A 174 7.89 18.49 16.83
CA GLU A 174 7.89 19.55 15.82
C GLU A 174 9.11 19.45 14.88
N ASN A 175 10.27 19.10 15.44
CA ASN A 175 11.54 18.96 14.74
C ASN A 175 11.93 17.51 14.44
N ILE A 176 10.99 16.57 14.46
CA ILE A 176 11.31 15.17 14.16
C ILE A 176 11.53 14.97 12.66
N SER A 177 12.72 14.49 12.29
CA SER A 177 13.00 14.03 10.93
C SER A 177 12.88 12.51 10.89
N LEU A 178 11.76 12.01 10.37
CA LEU A 178 11.50 10.58 10.26
C LEU A 178 11.30 10.20 8.79
N ASN A 179 12.19 9.35 8.27
CA ASN A 179 12.13 8.85 6.90
C ASN A 179 12.05 7.32 6.90
N ILE A 180 11.11 6.78 6.13
CA ILE A 180 10.93 5.34 5.95
C ILE A 180 11.49 4.97 4.58
N GLN A 181 12.59 4.24 4.58
CA GLN A 181 13.25 3.77 3.37
C GLN A 181 13.04 2.27 3.20
N TYR A 182 13.04 1.82 1.95
CA TYR A 182 12.99 0.41 1.61
C TYR A 182 14.25 0.04 0.86
N THR A 183 15.06 -0.81 1.48
CA THR A 183 16.32 -1.33 0.92
C THR A 183 16.35 -2.84 1.14
N ASP A 184 16.70 -3.58 0.09
CA ASP A 184 16.84 -5.05 0.13
C ASP A 184 15.60 -5.80 0.66
N GLY A 185 14.40 -5.27 0.40
CA GLY A 185 13.14 -5.89 0.83
C GLY A 185 12.84 -5.75 2.33
N ALA A 186 13.57 -4.88 3.05
CA ALA A 186 13.35 -4.53 4.44
C ALA A 186 13.05 -3.03 4.61
N GLN A 187 12.19 -2.71 5.58
CA GLN A 187 11.92 -1.34 5.99
C GLN A 187 13.07 -0.85 6.88
N ARG A 188 13.69 0.27 6.51
CA ARG A 188 14.62 1.02 7.35
C ARG A 188 13.95 2.28 7.87
N THR A 189 14.01 2.48 9.19
CA THR A 189 13.50 3.68 9.86
C THR A 189 14.67 4.60 10.17
N ILE A 190 14.74 5.72 9.47
CA ILE A 190 15.77 6.73 9.64
C ILE A 190 15.20 7.86 10.51
N LEU A 191 15.79 8.07 11.68
CA LEU A 191 15.43 9.11 12.62
C LEU A 191 16.60 10.10 12.74
N ASP A 192 16.34 11.37 12.42
CA ASP A 192 17.34 12.45 12.45
C ASP A 192 18.66 12.10 11.71
N GLY A 193 18.52 11.35 10.60
CA GLY A 193 19.63 10.91 9.76
C GLY A 193 20.28 9.57 10.14
N GLU A 194 19.91 8.98 11.28
CA GLU A 194 20.43 7.69 11.74
C GLU A 194 19.46 6.54 11.49
N ASP A 195 19.96 5.38 11.04
CA ASP A 195 19.17 4.14 11.00
C ASP A 195 18.92 3.60 12.41
N VAL A 196 17.66 3.68 12.84
CA VAL A 196 17.21 3.25 14.18
C VAL A 196 16.40 1.96 14.15
N SER A 197 16.35 1.26 13.02
CA SER A 197 15.47 0.10 12.78
C SER A 197 15.55 -1.00 13.83
N GLU A 198 16.75 -1.24 14.38
CA GLU A 198 16.96 -2.20 15.47
C GLU A 198 16.77 -1.56 16.86
N LYS A 199 17.19 -0.30 17.04
CA LYS A 199 17.05 0.42 18.32
C LYS A 199 15.58 0.54 18.73
N ILE A 200 14.69 0.80 17.77
CA ILE A 200 13.25 0.94 18.01
C ILE A 200 12.56 -0.38 18.40
N ARG A 201 13.25 -1.53 18.33
CA ARG A 201 12.69 -2.84 18.69
C ARG A 201 12.98 -3.25 20.13
N ARG A 202 13.76 -2.47 20.86
CA ARG A 202 14.09 -2.74 22.26
C ARG A 202 12.81 -2.71 23.14
N PRO A 203 12.72 -3.54 24.19
CA PRO A 203 11.56 -3.57 25.07
C PRO A 203 11.23 -2.20 25.69
N GLU A 204 12.24 -1.50 26.19
CA GLU A 204 12.13 -0.16 26.78
C GLU A 204 11.47 0.86 25.82
N VAL A 205 11.85 0.85 24.54
CA VAL A 205 11.27 1.73 23.51
C VAL A 205 9.84 1.32 23.18
N SER A 206 9.54 0.03 23.18
CA SER A 206 8.19 -0.48 22.91
C SER A 206 7.19 -0.07 24.00
N MET A 207 7.62 -0.10 25.27
CA MET A 207 6.83 0.41 26.39
C MET A 207 6.60 1.92 26.27
N ALA A 208 7.68 2.68 26.04
CA ALA A 208 7.61 4.12 25.89
C ALA A 208 6.71 4.55 24.71
N ALA A 209 6.70 3.79 23.62
CA ALA A 209 5.84 4.05 22.47
C ALA A 209 4.35 3.99 22.81
N SER A 210 3.94 3.10 23.72
CA SER A 210 2.54 3.04 24.17
C SER A 210 2.14 4.35 24.85
N ALA A 211 2.95 4.82 25.80
CA ALA A 211 2.72 6.06 26.52
C ALA A 211 2.76 7.30 25.59
N ILE A 212 3.78 7.40 24.73
CA ILE A 212 3.92 8.55 23.82
C ILE A 212 2.80 8.59 22.77
N SER A 213 2.28 7.44 22.33
CA SER A 213 1.20 7.36 21.33
C SER A 213 -0.17 7.83 21.86
N ALA A 214 -0.30 7.99 23.18
CA ALA A 214 -1.49 8.56 23.79
C ALA A 214 -1.53 10.10 23.66
N LEU A 215 -0.38 10.75 23.42
CA LEU A 215 -0.28 12.21 23.36
C LEU A 215 -0.86 12.76 22.04
N PRO A 216 -1.76 13.76 22.09
CA PRO A 216 -2.36 14.35 20.88
C PRO A 216 -1.33 14.97 19.92
N CYS A 217 -0.33 15.70 20.42
CA CYS A 217 0.72 16.32 19.61
C CYS A 217 1.48 15.30 18.72
N VAL A 218 1.91 14.18 19.32
CA VAL A 218 2.60 13.08 18.64
C VAL A 218 1.72 12.52 17.54
N ARG A 219 0.46 12.25 17.88
CA ARG A 219 -0.49 11.65 16.97
C ARG A 219 -0.83 12.52 15.78
N LYS A 220 -1.08 13.81 16.00
CA LYS A 220 -1.34 14.76 14.91
C LYS A 220 -0.19 14.72 13.90
N LYS A 221 1.05 14.73 14.39
CA LYS A 221 2.25 14.65 13.53
C LYS A 221 2.36 13.31 12.79
N MET A 222 2.17 12.20 13.49
CA MET A 222 2.26 10.86 12.86
C MET A 222 1.18 10.65 11.80
N VAL A 223 -0.06 11.09 12.05
CA VAL A 223 -1.17 11.02 11.08
C VAL A 223 -0.88 11.87 9.85
N GLU A 224 -0.34 13.08 10.03
CA GLU A 224 0.10 13.95 8.92
C GLU A 224 1.09 13.21 8.01
N MET A 225 2.17 12.65 8.58
CA MET A 225 3.21 11.94 7.82
C MET A 225 2.67 10.68 7.12
N GLN A 226 1.82 9.90 7.82
CA GLN A 226 1.20 8.69 7.25
C GLN A 226 0.30 9.02 6.04
N ARG A 227 -0.50 10.09 6.14
CA ARG A 227 -1.34 10.57 5.04
C ARG A 227 -0.52 11.07 3.86
N GLU A 228 0.58 11.78 4.13
CA GLU A 228 1.48 12.24 3.07
C GLU A 228 2.06 11.07 2.27
N ILE A 229 2.52 10.02 2.96
CA ILE A 229 3.03 8.79 2.33
C ILE A 229 1.93 8.14 1.49
N ALA A 230 0.72 7.96 2.07
CA ALA A 230 -0.40 7.31 1.39
C ALA A 230 -0.91 8.06 0.15
N ARG A 231 -0.72 9.39 0.07
CA ARG A 231 -1.04 10.18 -1.13
C ARG A 231 -0.02 9.99 -2.25
N LYS A 232 1.25 9.75 -1.91
CA LYS A 232 2.35 9.67 -2.87
C LYS A 232 2.49 8.29 -3.50
N MET A 233 2.08 7.22 -2.82
CA MET A 233 2.26 5.85 -3.30
C MET A 233 1.19 4.89 -2.78
N SER A 234 0.96 3.80 -3.53
CA SER A 234 0.15 2.69 -3.02
C SER A 234 0.83 2.06 -1.82
N CYS A 235 0.07 1.78 -0.77
CA CYS A 235 0.63 1.30 0.49
C CYS A 235 -0.36 0.45 1.30
N VAL A 236 0.18 -0.37 2.19
CA VAL A 236 -0.56 -1.01 3.27
C VAL A 236 -0.07 -0.44 4.59
N LEU A 237 -0.99 0.20 5.31
CA LEU A 237 -0.73 0.79 6.62
C LEU A 237 -1.15 -0.20 7.70
N ASP A 238 -0.20 -0.54 8.56
CA ASP A 238 -0.35 -1.55 9.59
C ASP A 238 -0.40 -0.87 10.97
N GLY A 239 -1.59 -0.81 11.59
CA GLY A 239 -1.83 0.03 12.76
C GLY A 239 -2.97 -0.39 13.68
N ARG A 240 -3.63 0.60 14.30
CA ARG A 240 -4.71 0.44 15.29
C ARG A 240 -5.95 1.26 14.94
N ASP A 241 -5.75 2.40 14.31
CA ASP A 241 -6.73 3.42 13.99
C ASP A 241 -6.61 3.91 12.52
N ILE A 242 -6.07 3.07 11.64
CA ILE A 242 -5.83 3.43 10.25
C ILE A 242 -7.15 3.69 9.53
N GLY A 243 -8.06 2.73 9.53
CA GLY A 243 -9.34 2.82 8.82
C GLY A 243 -10.39 3.71 9.50
N THR A 244 -10.21 4.01 10.80
CA THR A 244 -11.13 4.86 11.57
C THR A 244 -10.70 6.31 11.67
N HIS A 245 -9.39 6.59 11.61
CA HIS A 245 -8.87 7.94 11.85
C HIS A 245 -7.81 8.39 10.84
N VAL A 246 -6.81 7.56 10.55
CA VAL A 246 -5.69 7.97 9.66
C VAL A 246 -6.19 8.12 8.22
N LEU A 247 -6.85 7.09 7.69
CA LEU A 247 -7.36 6.98 6.33
C LEU A 247 -8.84 6.53 6.37
N PRO A 248 -9.75 7.39 6.85
CA PRO A 248 -11.18 7.06 6.94
C PRO A 248 -11.81 6.85 5.55
N ASP A 249 -11.18 7.30 4.48
CA ASP A 249 -11.65 7.10 3.11
C ASP A 249 -10.86 6.02 2.36
N ALA A 250 -10.07 5.20 3.07
CA ALA A 250 -9.33 4.11 2.43
C ALA A 250 -10.29 3.14 1.73
N PRO A 251 -10.07 2.80 0.44
CA PRO A 251 -10.98 1.92 -0.31
C PRO A 251 -11.03 0.48 0.24
N PHE A 252 -9.95 0.07 0.92
CA PHE A 252 -9.80 -1.25 1.51
C PHE A 252 -9.44 -1.10 2.98
N LYS A 253 -10.32 -1.59 3.87
CA LYS A 253 -10.11 -1.61 5.31
C LYS A 253 -10.38 -3.01 5.83
N PHE A 254 -9.44 -3.53 6.61
CA PHE A 254 -9.57 -4.83 7.25
C PHE A 254 -9.24 -4.71 8.73
N PHE A 255 -10.03 -5.39 9.56
CA PHE A 255 -9.81 -5.51 10.98
C PHE A 255 -9.35 -6.95 11.31
N VAL A 256 -8.04 -7.14 11.43
CA VAL A 256 -7.39 -8.44 11.64
C VAL A 256 -7.33 -8.74 13.13
N THR A 257 -8.07 -9.75 13.58
CA THR A 257 -8.24 -10.09 14.99
C THR A 257 -7.97 -11.57 15.29
N ALA A 258 -7.83 -11.88 16.57
CA ALA A 258 -7.78 -13.22 17.15
C ALA A 258 -8.07 -13.11 18.65
N SER A 259 -8.50 -14.21 19.28
CA SER A 259 -8.67 -14.32 20.72
C SER A 259 -7.39 -13.95 21.49
N SER A 260 -7.52 -13.38 22.70
CA SER A 260 -6.36 -13.02 23.54
C SER A 260 -5.43 -14.21 23.80
N ARG A 261 -6.01 -15.39 24.05
CA ARG A 261 -5.28 -16.64 24.25
C ARG A 261 -4.44 -17.06 23.03
N VAL A 262 -4.99 -17.00 21.81
CA VAL A 262 -4.24 -17.33 20.59
C VAL A 262 -3.09 -16.33 20.39
N ARG A 263 -3.34 -15.04 20.61
CA ARG A 263 -2.32 -13.98 20.49
C ARG A 263 -1.22 -14.12 21.55
N ALA A 264 -1.59 -14.46 22.79
CA ALA A 264 -0.66 -14.76 23.87
C ALA A 264 0.21 -15.97 23.55
N LYS A 265 -0.38 -17.06 23.07
CA LYS A 265 0.37 -18.25 22.63
C LYS A 265 1.39 -17.93 21.54
N ARG A 266 0.97 -17.21 20.49
CA ARG A 266 1.88 -16.77 19.40
C ARG A 266 3.05 -15.93 19.93
N ARG A 267 2.76 -15.00 20.85
CA ARG A 267 3.78 -14.13 21.45
C ARG A 267 4.73 -14.88 22.38
N TYR A 268 4.18 -15.78 23.19
CA TYR A 268 4.93 -16.66 24.08
C TYR A 268 5.91 -17.53 23.27
N ASP A 269 5.42 -18.18 22.20
CA ASP A 269 6.24 -19.00 21.30
C ASP A 269 7.36 -18.16 20.64
N GLU A 270 7.07 -16.93 20.20
CA GLU A 270 8.05 -16.00 19.62
C GLU A 270 9.17 -15.62 20.63
N LEU A 271 8.80 -15.33 21.88
CA LEU A 271 9.74 -14.96 22.93
C LEU A 271 10.64 -16.14 23.34
N ARG A 272 10.05 -17.34 23.48
CA ARG A 272 10.79 -18.58 23.74
C ARG A 272 11.78 -18.91 22.63
N GLN A 273 11.40 -18.74 21.37
CA GLN A 273 12.30 -18.95 20.21
C GLN A 273 13.50 -17.98 20.20
N LYS A 274 13.35 -16.78 20.78
CA LYS A 274 14.44 -15.81 20.93
C LYS A 274 15.29 -16.03 22.19
N GLY A 275 15.00 -17.06 22.97
CA GLY A 275 15.75 -17.41 24.18
C GLY A 275 15.33 -16.65 25.44
N TYR A 276 14.20 -15.95 25.42
CA TYR A 276 13.67 -15.33 26.63
C TYR A 276 12.93 -16.35 27.50
N ASP A 277 13.14 -16.27 28.82
CA ASP A 277 12.38 -17.03 29.79
C ASP A 277 11.17 -16.21 30.24
N VAL A 278 9.99 -16.60 29.79
CA VAL A 278 8.71 -15.93 30.08
C VAL A 278 7.65 -16.95 30.45
N GLU A 279 6.69 -16.55 31.28
CA GLU A 279 5.53 -17.37 31.63
C GLU A 279 4.32 -16.98 30.76
N TYR A 280 3.54 -17.98 30.36
CA TYR A 280 2.39 -17.78 29.48
C TYR A 280 1.36 -16.81 30.11
N ASP A 281 1.06 -16.96 31.40
CA ASP A 281 0.05 -16.15 32.09
C ASP A 281 0.45 -14.67 32.16
N ASN A 282 1.75 -14.37 32.36
CA ASN A 282 2.26 -13.00 32.31
C ASN A 282 2.10 -12.39 30.91
N VAL A 283 2.41 -13.15 29.86
CA VAL A 283 2.24 -12.70 28.46
C VAL A 283 0.75 -12.47 28.14
N LEU A 284 -0.14 -13.31 28.64
CA LEU A 284 -1.59 -13.14 28.46
C LEU A 284 -2.07 -11.86 29.15
N GLN A 285 -1.69 -11.64 30.40
CA GLN A 285 -2.05 -10.43 31.15
C GLN A 285 -1.55 -9.17 30.44
N GLU A 286 -0.29 -9.14 29.99
CA GLU A 286 0.28 -8.00 29.25
C GLU A 286 -0.52 -7.69 27.96
N ILE A 287 -0.98 -8.74 27.25
CA ILE A 287 -1.80 -8.56 26.05
C ILE A 287 -3.16 -7.97 26.39
N GLU A 288 -3.81 -8.47 27.44
CA GLU A 288 -5.14 -8.00 27.85
C GLU A 288 -5.10 -6.57 28.37
N GLU A 289 -4.11 -6.21 29.17
CA GLU A 289 -3.87 -4.83 29.62
C GLU A 289 -3.62 -3.90 28.42
N ARG A 290 -2.84 -4.36 27.45
CA ARG A 290 -2.57 -3.57 26.25
C ARG A 290 -3.81 -3.37 25.39
N ASP A 291 -4.63 -4.40 25.21
CA ASP A 291 -5.87 -4.29 24.45
C ASP A 291 -6.87 -3.35 25.15
N TYR A 292 -6.93 -3.40 26.49
CA TYR A 292 -7.71 -2.46 27.29
C TYR A 292 -7.25 -1.02 27.04
N ASN A 293 -5.95 -0.74 27.14
CA ASN A 293 -5.38 0.57 26.91
C ASN A 293 -5.60 1.07 25.46
N ASP A 294 -5.39 0.21 24.46
CA ASP A 294 -5.60 0.55 23.05
C ASP A 294 -7.07 0.85 22.74
N SER A 295 -8.03 0.17 23.39
CA SER A 295 -9.48 0.33 23.15
C SER A 295 -10.15 1.43 23.99
N HIS A 296 -9.60 1.78 25.15
CA HIS A 296 -10.16 2.77 26.09
C HIS A 296 -9.46 4.14 26.07
N ARG A 297 -8.43 4.30 25.24
CA ARG A 297 -7.78 5.60 25.02
C ARG A 297 -8.79 6.67 24.56
N ALA A 298 -8.68 7.87 25.14
CA ALA A 298 -9.56 9.00 24.85
C ALA A 298 -9.47 9.48 23.38
N PHE A 299 -8.27 9.47 22.80
CA PHE A 299 -8.04 9.93 21.43
C PHE A 299 -7.81 8.74 20.49
N SER A 300 -8.75 8.57 19.55
CA SER A 300 -8.87 7.51 18.53
C SER A 300 -8.47 6.10 18.99
N PRO A 301 -9.39 5.43 19.72
CA PRO A 301 -9.20 4.08 20.19
C PRO A 301 -9.16 3.04 19.06
N LEU A 302 -8.55 1.89 19.37
CA LEU A 302 -8.64 0.69 18.56
C LEU A 302 -10.10 0.28 18.46
N ARG A 303 -10.67 0.52 17.28
CA ARG A 303 -12.03 0.15 16.92
C ARG A 303 -12.05 -0.28 15.46
N GLN A 304 -12.91 -1.23 15.15
CA GLN A 304 -13.22 -1.56 13.78
C GLN A 304 -13.98 -0.39 13.13
N ALA A 305 -13.56 0.03 11.93
CA ALA A 305 -14.35 0.97 11.12
C ALA A 305 -15.63 0.29 10.61
N GLU A 306 -16.72 1.03 10.49
CA GLU A 306 -18.03 0.47 10.11
C GLU A 306 -18.00 -0.29 8.77
N ASP A 307 -17.17 0.15 7.83
CA ASP A 307 -16.97 -0.42 6.51
C ASP A 307 -15.76 -1.37 6.42
N ALA A 308 -15.09 -1.66 7.53
CA ALA A 308 -13.96 -2.59 7.57
C ALA A 308 -14.42 -4.05 7.61
N VAL A 309 -13.77 -4.89 6.80
CA VAL A 309 -13.99 -6.33 6.79
C VAL A 309 -13.25 -6.99 7.97
N VAL A 310 -13.97 -7.71 8.82
CA VAL A 310 -13.35 -8.48 9.92
C VAL A 310 -12.63 -9.70 9.36
N VAL A 311 -11.41 -9.93 9.84
CA VAL A 311 -10.61 -11.11 9.51
C VAL A 311 -10.20 -11.79 10.82
N ASN A 312 -10.95 -12.82 11.23
CA ASN A 312 -10.60 -13.62 12.39
C ASN A 312 -9.51 -14.63 12.02
N THR A 313 -8.36 -14.55 12.68
CA THR A 313 -7.18 -15.37 12.42
C THR A 313 -6.99 -16.52 13.41
N ASP A 314 -7.97 -16.81 14.29
CA ASP A 314 -7.84 -17.88 15.30
C ASP A 314 -7.47 -19.24 14.68
N GLU A 315 -8.11 -19.59 13.57
CA GLU A 315 -7.93 -20.87 12.87
C GLU A 315 -7.27 -20.73 11.49
N MET A 316 -6.82 -19.53 11.14
CA MET A 316 -6.19 -19.26 9.84
C MET A 316 -4.68 -19.10 9.98
N ASN A 317 -3.93 -19.71 9.07
CA ASN A 317 -2.51 -19.42 8.91
C ASN A 317 -2.30 -18.12 8.09
N ALA A 318 -1.08 -17.58 8.09
CA ALA A 318 -0.79 -16.30 7.45
C ALA A 318 -1.07 -16.28 5.93
N GLN A 319 -0.92 -17.42 5.25
CA GLN A 319 -1.18 -17.55 3.81
C GLN A 319 -2.69 -17.52 3.51
N GLU A 320 -3.50 -18.21 4.30
CA GLU A 320 -4.96 -18.19 4.17
C GLU A 320 -5.51 -16.78 4.42
N VAL A 321 -4.96 -16.06 5.41
CA VAL A 321 -5.34 -14.67 5.70
C VAL A 321 -4.98 -13.76 4.53
N LEU A 322 -3.78 -13.92 3.95
CA LEU A 322 -3.36 -13.18 2.76
C LEU A 322 -4.31 -13.42 1.59
N ASP A 323 -4.61 -14.68 1.28
CA ASP A 323 -5.44 -15.03 0.12
C ASP A 323 -6.89 -14.55 0.30
N PHE A 324 -7.42 -14.57 1.53
CA PHE A 324 -8.70 -13.95 1.85
C PHE A 324 -8.70 -12.44 1.56
N ILE A 325 -7.70 -11.71 2.04
CA ILE A 325 -7.58 -10.25 1.85
C ILE A 325 -7.44 -9.91 0.37
N VAL A 326 -6.58 -10.64 -0.36
CA VAL A 326 -6.38 -10.41 -1.80
C VAL A 326 -7.67 -10.62 -2.57
N ARG A 327 -8.43 -11.67 -2.28
CA ARG A 327 -9.73 -11.91 -2.90
C ARG A 327 -10.70 -10.75 -2.65
N LYS A 328 -10.76 -10.25 -1.42
CA LYS A 328 -11.63 -9.10 -1.06
C LYS A 328 -11.24 -7.81 -1.76
N ILE A 329 -9.94 -7.60 -1.99
CA ILE A 329 -9.45 -6.47 -2.80
C ILE A 329 -9.92 -6.65 -4.25
N GLN A 330 -9.75 -7.83 -4.82
CA GLN A 330 -10.14 -8.13 -6.20
C GLN A 330 -11.66 -8.01 -6.45
N GLU A 331 -12.51 -8.36 -5.50
CA GLU A 331 -13.98 -8.21 -5.61
C GLU A 331 -14.44 -6.75 -5.74
N LYS A 332 -13.64 -5.78 -5.29
CA LYS A 332 -13.97 -4.35 -5.32
C LYS A 332 -13.31 -3.57 -6.47
N VAL A 333 -12.32 -4.18 -7.15
CA VAL A 333 -11.61 -3.61 -8.31
C VAL A 333 -12.41 -3.88 -9.57
#